data_AF-A0A140KZ96-F1
#
_entry.id   AF-A0A140KZ96-F1
#
_cell.length_a   1.000
_cell.length_b   1.000
_cell.length_c   1.000
_cell.angle_alpha   90.00
_cell.angle_beta   90.00
_cell.angle_gamma   90.00
#
_symmetry.space_group_name_H-M   'P 1'
#
loop_
_entity.id
_entity.type
_entity.pdbx_description
1 polymer ?
#
loop_
_entity_poly.entity_id
_entity_poly.type
_entity_poly.pdbx_seq_one_letter_code
_entity_poly.pdbx_strand_id
1 'polypeptide(L)'
;MVDIAFFLGKPIALEELNFSKDRLDTNKKFNRMASNFPFAKMVEAMYRRAVKEGVPFKLVPARHTSTIGYWKYTKRYAVPVHCVAALVIGRRAMGFKERVTKELKQLIAQIKQELTYKVDPNTPREGRGMTRRVRACLKRLDWKLLQHNGLASWQQEAYYSVWHDLKELALSLR
;
A
#
# COMPACT_ATOMS: atom_id res chain seq x y z
N MET A 1 -5.63 -8.87 21.59
CA MET A 1 -5.04 -9.39 20.32
C MET A 1 -4.42 -10.76 20.52
N VAL A 2 -3.47 -10.93 21.46
CA VAL A 2 -2.83 -12.23 21.69
C VAL A 2 -3.84 -13.30 22.12
N ASP A 3 -4.77 -12.96 23.00
CA ASP A 3 -5.78 -13.94 23.46
C ASP A 3 -6.70 -14.40 22.32
N ILE A 4 -7.05 -13.50 21.40
CA ILE A 4 -7.83 -13.85 20.19
C ILE A 4 -7.01 -14.77 19.28
N ALA A 5 -5.73 -14.46 19.06
CA ALA A 5 -4.85 -15.27 18.21
C ALA A 5 -4.62 -16.67 18.81
N PHE A 6 -4.42 -16.75 20.13
CA PHE A 6 -4.33 -17.99 20.87
C PHE A 6 -5.60 -18.82 20.73
N PHE A 7 -6.76 -18.23 21.02
CA PHE A 7 -8.06 -18.91 20.92
C PHE A 7 -8.33 -19.45 19.51
N LEU A 8 -7.95 -18.71 18.47
CA LEU A 8 -8.16 -19.11 17.07
C LEU A 8 -7.05 -20.02 16.52
N GLY A 9 -5.98 -20.28 17.28
CA GLY A 9 -4.80 -21.01 16.81
C GLY A 9 -4.14 -20.34 15.60
N LYS A 10 -4.14 -19.00 15.53
CA LYS A 10 -3.59 -18.23 14.41
C LYS A 10 -2.34 -17.45 14.81
N PRO A 11 -1.35 -17.32 13.92
CA PRO A 11 -0.19 -16.47 14.17
C PRO A 11 -0.59 -14.99 14.11
N ILE A 12 0.21 -14.14 14.76
CA ILE A 12 0.10 -12.69 14.67
C ILE A 12 1.11 -12.20 13.65
N ALA A 13 0.64 -11.44 12.66
CA ALA A 13 1.47 -10.71 11.71
C ALA A 13 1.31 -9.21 11.93
N LEU A 14 2.42 -8.49 12.00
CA LEU A 14 2.44 -7.04 12.19
C LEU A 14 3.44 -6.40 11.22
N GLU A 15 3.10 -5.21 10.73
CA GLU A 15 4.02 -4.42 9.92
C GLU A 15 5.21 -3.94 10.73
N GLU A 16 6.39 -4.00 10.10
CA GLU A 16 7.58 -3.35 10.59
C GLU A 16 7.56 -1.87 10.16
N LEU A 17 6.99 -1.03 11.03
CA LEU A 17 6.96 0.42 10.84
C LEU A 17 8.13 1.08 11.56
N ASN A 18 8.68 2.12 10.92
CA ASN A 18 9.70 2.97 11.51
C ASN A 18 9.22 4.42 11.49
N PHE A 19 9.03 4.98 12.67
CA PHE A 19 8.56 6.35 12.89
C PHE A 19 9.71 7.31 13.29
N SER A 20 10.97 6.96 12.98
CA SER A 20 12.10 7.86 13.22
C SER A 20 11.93 9.19 12.48
N LYS A 21 12.31 10.30 13.15
CA LYS A 21 12.08 11.68 12.68
C LYS A 21 12.63 11.94 11.27
N ASP A 22 13.70 11.25 10.89
CA ASP A 22 14.42 11.48 9.63
C ASP A 22 13.78 10.82 8.40
N ARG A 23 12.68 10.07 8.58
CA ARG A 23 12.05 9.27 7.51
C ARG A 23 10.64 9.68 7.14
N LEU A 24 10.05 10.63 7.85
CA LEU A 24 8.69 11.12 7.61
C LEU A 24 8.77 12.50 6.93
N ASP A 25 8.96 12.50 5.61
CA ASP A 25 8.87 13.73 4.82
C ASP A 25 7.39 14.10 4.61
N THR A 26 6.78 14.64 5.66
CA THR A 26 5.35 14.97 5.75
C THR A 26 5.16 16.22 6.60
N ASN A 27 3.93 16.69 6.76
CA ASN A 27 3.59 17.87 7.56
C ASN A 27 4.10 17.77 9.02
N LYS A 28 4.66 18.87 9.54
CA LYS A 28 5.09 19.08 10.94
C LYS A 28 4.09 18.54 11.98
N LYS A 29 2.78 18.72 11.78
CA LYS A 29 1.73 18.21 12.69
C LYS A 29 1.72 16.67 12.75
N PHE A 30 1.81 16.02 11.59
CA PHE A 30 1.86 14.56 11.49
C PHE A 30 3.18 14.03 12.06
N ASN A 31 4.30 14.67 11.74
CA ASN A 31 5.61 14.26 12.24
C ASN A 31 5.67 14.29 13.77
N ARG A 32 5.09 15.31 14.40
CA ARG A 32 4.95 15.39 15.87
C ARG A 32 4.09 14.25 16.43
N MET A 33 2.95 13.96 15.81
CA MET A 33 2.07 12.87 16.22
C MET A 33 2.78 11.51 16.08
N ALA A 34 3.44 11.28 14.96
CA ALA A 34 4.15 10.05 14.65
C ALA A 34 5.36 9.83 15.57
N SER A 35 6.14 10.88 15.87
CA SER A 35 7.28 10.78 16.79
C SER A 35 6.85 10.46 18.22
N ASN A 36 5.64 10.85 18.60
CA ASN A 36 5.09 10.58 19.93
C ASN A 36 4.39 9.22 20.02
N PHE A 37 4.22 8.50 18.90
CA PHE A 37 3.58 7.21 18.89
C PHE A 37 4.56 6.13 19.38
N PRO A 38 4.28 5.43 20.50
CA PRO A 38 5.22 4.48 21.12
C PRO A 38 5.22 3.12 20.42
N PHE A 39 5.37 3.12 19.09
CA PHE A 39 5.23 1.91 18.27
C PHE A 39 6.18 0.80 18.71
N ALA A 40 7.48 1.09 18.88
CA ALA A 40 8.47 0.09 19.29
C ALA A 40 8.09 -0.59 20.62
N LYS A 41 7.64 0.19 21.61
CA LYS A 41 7.19 -0.34 22.91
C LYS A 41 5.94 -1.20 22.77
N MET A 42 4.99 -0.79 21.92
CA MET A 42 3.79 -1.57 21.62
C MET A 42 4.13 -2.92 20.98
N VAL A 43 5.02 -2.92 19.98
CA VAL A 43 5.48 -4.15 19.31
C VAL A 43 6.20 -5.06 20.30
N GLU A 44 7.08 -4.51 21.12
CA GLU A 44 7.80 -5.27 22.14
C GLU A 44 6.85 -5.91 23.17
N ALA A 45 5.86 -5.16 23.67
CA ALA A 45 4.87 -5.68 24.60
C ALA A 45 4.03 -6.80 23.96
N MET A 46 3.62 -6.64 22.69
CA MET A 46 2.91 -7.67 21.94
C MET A 46 3.76 -8.92 21.73
N TYR A 47 5.04 -8.75 21.36
CA TYR A 47 5.97 -9.86 21.17
C TYR A 47 6.19 -10.63 22.46
N ARG A 48 6.49 -9.95 23.57
CA ARG A 48 6.67 -10.58 24.89
C ARG A 48 5.45 -11.39 25.32
N ARG A 49 4.25 -10.83 25.12
CA ARG A 49 2.99 -11.54 25.42
C ARG A 49 2.78 -12.73 24.48
N ALA A 50 3.03 -12.60 23.19
CA ALA A 50 2.88 -13.68 22.23
C ALA A 50 3.83 -14.86 22.56
N VAL A 51 5.08 -14.58 22.91
CA VAL A 51 6.06 -15.59 23.35
C VAL A 51 5.58 -16.27 24.64
N LYS A 52 5.09 -15.52 25.62
CA LYS A 52 4.57 -16.07 26.88
C LYS A 52 3.42 -17.06 26.65
N GLU A 53 2.50 -16.73 25.73
CA GLU A 53 1.32 -17.56 25.41
C GLU A 53 1.59 -18.60 24.32
N GLY A 54 2.83 -18.74 23.81
CA GLY A 54 3.16 -19.68 22.75
C GLY A 54 2.55 -19.35 21.37
N VAL A 55 2.14 -18.11 21.13
CA VAL A 55 1.56 -17.66 19.86
C VAL A 55 2.67 -17.22 18.90
N PRO A 56 2.75 -17.78 17.68
CA PRO A 56 3.76 -17.34 16.71
C PRO A 56 3.55 -15.88 16.31
N PHE A 57 4.63 -15.11 16.32
CA PHE A 57 4.65 -13.69 15.98
C PHE A 57 5.61 -13.42 14.83
N LYS A 58 5.17 -12.67 13.82
CA LYS A 58 5.98 -12.35 12.63
C LYS A 58 5.87 -10.87 12.28
N LEU A 59 7.02 -10.22 12.14
CA LEU A 59 7.11 -8.91 11.51
C LEU A 59 7.18 -9.06 9.98
N VAL A 60 6.47 -8.20 9.27
CA VAL A 60 6.50 -8.14 7.81
C VAL A 60 6.84 -6.73 7.34
N PRO A 61 7.53 -6.57 6.20
CA PRO A 61 7.76 -5.26 5.61
C PRO A 61 6.45 -4.47 5.46
N ALA A 62 6.41 -3.20 5.87
CA ALA A 62 5.22 -2.35 5.79
C ALA A 62 4.95 -1.75 4.40
N ARG A 63 5.81 -2.05 3.41
CA ARG A 63 5.80 -1.35 2.13
C ARG A 63 4.49 -1.56 1.36
N HIS A 64 3.85 -0.43 1.04
CA HIS A 64 2.69 -0.30 0.15
C HIS A 64 1.44 -1.10 0.54
N THR A 65 1.33 -1.63 1.76
CA THR A 65 0.21 -2.50 2.17
C THR A 65 -1.15 -1.86 1.98
N SER A 66 -1.30 -0.60 2.38
CA SER A 66 -2.52 0.19 2.17
C SER A 66 -2.80 0.46 0.70
N THR A 67 -1.79 0.79 -0.10
CA THR A 67 -1.95 1.03 -1.55
C THR A 67 -2.36 -0.24 -2.29
N ILE A 68 -1.69 -1.36 -1.99
CA ILE A 68 -2.01 -2.67 -2.57
C ILE A 68 -3.45 -3.05 -2.21
N GLY A 69 -3.81 -2.91 -0.93
CA GLY A 69 -5.15 -3.19 -0.44
C GLY A 69 -6.22 -2.31 -1.08
N TYR A 70 -5.94 -1.01 -1.23
CA TYR A 70 -6.83 -0.05 -1.89
C TYR A 70 -7.16 -0.51 -3.33
N TRP A 71 -6.13 -0.75 -4.14
CA TRP A 71 -6.31 -1.06 -5.56
C TRP A 71 -6.84 -2.46 -5.83
N LYS A 72 -6.50 -3.46 -5.02
CA LYS A 72 -6.85 -4.86 -5.29
C LYS A 72 -8.10 -5.35 -4.57
N TYR A 73 -8.31 -4.89 -3.34
CA TYR A 73 -9.16 -5.60 -2.40
C TYR A 73 -10.33 -4.74 -1.89
N THR A 74 -10.21 -3.41 -1.90
CA THR A 74 -11.25 -2.52 -1.35
C THR A 74 -12.56 -2.66 -2.11
N LYS A 75 -12.53 -2.52 -3.44
CA LYS A 75 -13.72 -2.70 -4.29
C LYS A 75 -14.23 -4.15 -4.29
N ARG A 76 -13.31 -5.12 -4.26
CA ARG A 76 -13.65 -6.55 -4.34
C ARG A 76 -14.37 -7.06 -3.08
N TYR A 77 -13.92 -6.64 -1.90
CA TYR A 77 -14.49 -7.11 -0.63
C TYR A 77 -15.41 -6.08 0.04
N ALA A 78 -15.55 -4.88 -0.52
CA ALA A 78 -16.34 -3.79 0.06
C ALA A 78 -15.96 -3.47 1.52
N VAL A 79 -14.66 -3.54 1.85
CA VAL A 79 -14.16 -3.26 3.20
C VAL A 79 -13.22 -2.04 3.23
N PRO A 80 -13.11 -1.34 4.37
CA PRO A 80 -12.22 -0.18 4.50
C PRO A 80 -10.75 -0.47 4.22
N VAL A 81 -9.98 0.57 3.89
CA VAL A 81 -8.56 0.48 3.53
C VAL A 81 -7.69 -0.20 4.59
N HIS A 82 -8.02 -0.02 5.88
CA HIS A 82 -7.28 -0.63 6.97
C HIS A 82 -7.49 -2.16 7.05
N CYS A 83 -8.70 -2.63 6.75
CA CYS A 83 -9.02 -4.06 6.70
C CYS A 83 -8.29 -4.76 5.55
N VAL A 84 -8.27 -4.14 4.37
CA VAL A 84 -7.52 -4.69 3.23
C VAL A 84 -6.01 -4.60 3.42
N ALA A 85 -5.51 -3.58 4.14
CA ALA A 85 -4.09 -3.54 4.51
C ALA A 85 -3.75 -4.73 5.42
N ALA A 86 -4.59 -5.03 6.41
CA ALA A 86 -4.45 -6.23 7.25
C ALA A 86 -4.45 -7.54 6.44
N LEU A 87 -5.30 -7.62 5.41
CA LEU A 87 -5.28 -8.75 4.48
C LEU A 87 -3.94 -8.87 3.74
N VAL A 88 -3.38 -7.76 3.24
CA VAL A 88 -2.07 -7.75 2.57
C VAL A 88 -0.95 -8.19 3.53
N ILE A 89 -0.98 -7.72 4.77
CA ILE A 89 -0.04 -8.12 5.84
C ILE A 89 -0.07 -9.63 6.05
N GLY A 90 -1.27 -10.21 6.20
CA GLY A 90 -1.44 -11.65 6.38
C GLY A 90 -0.91 -12.44 5.18
N ARG A 91 -1.23 -12.00 3.96
CA ARG A 91 -0.72 -12.61 2.71
C ARG A 91 0.81 -12.56 2.62
N ARG A 92 1.41 -11.43 2.97
CA ARG A 92 2.87 -11.26 3.01
C ARG A 92 3.51 -12.15 4.07
N ALA A 93 2.89 -12.28 5.25
CA ALA A 93 3.35 -13.19 6.29
C ALA A 93 3.36 -14.66 5.84
N MET A 94 2.39 -15.06 5.01
CA MET A 94 2.29 -16.38 4.37
C MET A 94 3.22 -16.56 3.16
N GLY A 95 3.98 -15.53 2.74
CA GLY A 95 4.92 -15.62 1.61
C GLY A 95 4.32 -15.34 0.24
N PHE A 96 3.07 -14.85 0.15
CA PHE A 96 2.47 -14.50 -1.13
C PHE A 96 3.07 -13.20 -1.68
N LYS A 97 3.44 -13.22 -2.97
CA LYS A 97 3.84 -12.02 -3.72
C LYS A 97 2.62 -11.26 -4.22
N GLU A 98 2.63 -9.94 -4.08
CA GLU A 98 1.54 -9.08 -4.54
C GLU A 98 1.70 -8.77 -6.03
N ARG A 99 1.07 -9.62 -6.85
CA ARG A 99 1.00 -9.46 -8.31
C ARG A 99 0.00 -8.40 -8.73
N VAL A 100 0.33 -7.70 -9.83
CA VAL A 100 -0.59 -6.85 -10.60
C VAL A 100 -1.50 -7.77 -11.42
N THR A 101 -2.81 -7.67 -11.19
CA THR A 101 -3.80 -8.52 -11.86
C THR A 101 -4.25 -7.92 -13.19
N LYS A 102 -4.93 -8.71 -14.04
CA LYS A 102 -5.48 -8.23 -15.31
C LYS A 102 -6.55 -7.15 -15.08
N GLU A 103 -7.37 -7.32 -14.05
CA GLU A 103 -8.43 -6.37 -13.70
C GLU A 103 -7.84 -5.02 -13.29
N LEU A 104 -6.73 -5.01 -12.54
CA LEU A 104 -6.04 -3.77 -12.18
C LEU A 104 -5.48 -3.05 -13.41
N LYS A 105 -4.92 -3.78 -14.39
CA LYS A 105 -4.45 -3.19 -15.65
C LYS A 105 -5.60 -2.57 -16.43
N GLN A 106 -6.75 -3.25 -16.51
CA GLN A 106 -7.95 -2.75 -17.17
C GLN A 106 -8.48 -1.49 -16.48
N LEU A 107 -8.54 -1.47 -15.15
CA LEU A 107 -8.97 -0.30 -14.38
C LEU A 107 -8.08 0.92 -14.66
N ILE A 108 -6.77 0.74 -14.72
CA ILE A 108 -5.84 1.83 -15.01
C ILE A 108 -6.01 2.32 -16.47
N ALA A 109 -6.26 1.41 -17.41
CA ALA A 109 -6.56 1.77 -18.79
C ALA A 109 -7.86 2.59 -18.91
N GLN A 110 -8.91 2.20 -18.16
CA GLN A 110 -10.17 2.96 -18.08
C GLN A 110 -9.94 4.36 -17.51
N ILE A 111 -9.22 4.48 -16.39
CA ILE A 111 -8.87 5.78 -15.80
C ILE A 111 -8.12 6.65 -16.81
N LYS A 112 -7.16 6.09 -17.54
CA LYS A 112 -6.41 6.80 -18.58
C LYS A 112 -7.32 7.30 -19.70
N GLN A 113 -8.29 6.48 -20.14
CA GLN A 113 -9.26 6.88 -21.16
C GLN A 113 -10.20 7.99 -20.66
N GLU A 114 -10.75 7.86 -19.45
CA GLU A 114 -11.64 8.86 -18.85
C GLU A 114 -10.93 10.22 -18.68
N LEU A 115 -9.68 10.21 -18.22
CA LEU A 115 -8.88 11.42 -18.09
C LEU A 115 -8.56 12.04 -19.46
N THR A 116 -8.42 11.23 -20.51
CA THR A 116 -8.17 11.71 -21.87
C THR A 116 -9.43 12.32 -22.48
N TYR A 117 -10.59 11.68 -22.31
CA TYR A 117 -11.88 12.17 -22.78
C TYR A 117 -12.28 13.52 -22.15
N LYS A 118 -11.94 13.73 -20.87
CA LYS A 118 -12.17 15.01 -20.16
C LYS A 118 -11.27 16.17 -20.65
N VAL A 119 -10.29 15.90 -21.51
CA VAL A 119 -9.48 16.93 -22.17
C VAL A 119 -10.13 17.23 -23.51
N ASP A 120 -10.75 18.39 -23.67
CA ASP A 120 -11.31 18.82 -24.94
C ASP A 120 -10.17 18.99 -25.98
N PRO A 121 -10.23 18.31 -27.14
CA PRO A 121 -9.20 18.38 -28.18
C PRO A 121 -8.93 19.80 -28.71
N ASN A 122 -9.88 20.74 -28.54
CA ASN A 122 -9.76 22.12 -29.03
C ASN A 122 -9.24 23.12 -27.99
N THR A 123 -9.05 22.71 -26.73
CA THR A 123 -8.43 23.56 -25.71
C THR A 123 -7.01 23.07 -25.37
N PRO A 124 -5.95 23.87 -25.57
CA PRO A 124 -4.57 23.49 -25.26
C PRO A 124 -4.27 23.48 -23.74
N ARG A 125 -5.25 23.76 -22.88
CA ARG A 125 -5.09 23.72 -21.43
C ARG A 125 -5.39 22.31 -20.92
N GLU A 126 -4.50 21.82 -20.06
CA GLU A 126 -4.69 20.58 -19.31
C GLU A 126 -6.13 20.52 -18.77
N GLY A 127 -6.97 19.65 -19.34
CA GLY A 127 -8.34 19.47 -18.90
C GLY A 127 -8.40 19.16 -17.41
N ARG A 128 -9.55 19.40 -16.79
CA ARG A 128 -9.78 19.22 -15.34
C ARG A 128 -9.47 17.76 -14.93
N GLY A 129 -8.22 17.48 -14.54
CA GLY A 129 -7.73 16.16 -14.11
C GLY A 129 -6.45 15.64 -14.79
N MET A 130 -6.14 16.02 -16.04
CA MET A 130 -4.99 15.47 -16.78
C MET A 130 -3.77 16.39 -16.73
N THR A 131 -3.21 16.56 -15.53
CA THR A 131 -2.02 17.40 -15.33
C THR A 131 -0.75 16.76 -15.90
N ARG A 132 0.30 17.55 -16.17
CA ARG A 132 1.62 17.04 -16.57
C ARG A 132 2.15 15.97 -15.61
N ARG A 133 1.89 16.11 -14.30
CA ARG A 133 2.29 15.13 -13.27
C ARG A 133 1.54 13.81 -13.43
N VAL A 134 0.22 13.86 -13.62
CA VAL A 134 -0.62 12.67 -13.85
C VAL A 134 -0.20 11.97 -15.16
N ARG A 135 0.04 12.72 -16.23
CA ARG A 135 0.53 12.18 -17.50
C ARG A 135 1.88 11.46 -17.33
N ALA A 136 2.83 12.07 -16.63
CA ALA A 136 4.12 11.45 -16.34
C ALA A 136 3.98 10.19 -15.47
N CYS A 137 3.10 10.22 -14.47
CA CYS A 137 2.80 9.08 -13.61
C CYS A 137 2.22 7.91 -14.41
N LEU A 138 1.22 8.16 -15.27
CA LEU A 138 0.62 7.14 -16.14
C LEU A 138 1.66 6.54 -17.11
N LYS A 139 2.53 7.37 -17.69
CA LYS A 139 3.64 6.88 -18.54
C LYS A 139 4.60 5.97 -17.77
N ARG A 140 4.87 6.26 -16.49
CA ARG A 140 5.67 5.37 -15.62
C ARG A 140 4.93 4.07 -15.30
N LEU A 141 3.63 4.15 -15.04
CA LEU A 141 2.81 2.97 -14.74
C LEU A 141 2.77 1.99 -15.92
N ASP A 142 2.63 2.49 -17.16
CA ASP A 142 2.57 1.65 -18.36
C ASP A 142 3.74 0.65 -18.43
N TRP A 143 4.98 1.11 -18.18
CA TRP A 143 6.14 0.21 -18.20
C TRP A 143 6.22 -0.67 -16.94
N LYS A 144 5.94 -0.12 -15.75
CA LYS A 144 6.06 -0.88 -14.48
C LYS A 144 5.04 -2.00 -14.38
N LEU A 145 3.80 -1.78 -14.83
CA LEU A 145 2.73 -2.78 -14.78
C LEU A 145 3.03 -4.02 -15.64
N LEU A 146 3.83 -3.86 -16.70
CA LEU A 146 4.26 -4.98 -17.55
C LEU A 146 5.33 -5.82 -16.84
N GLN A 147 6.31 -5.18 -16.22
CA GLN A 147 7.48 -5.84 -15.65
C GLN A 147 7.26 -6.37 -14.22
N HIS A 148 6.38 -5.74 -13.43
CA HIS A 148 6.26 -5.96 -11.98
C HIS A 148 6.13 -7.44 -11.58
N ASN A 149 5.32 -8.21 -12.30
CA ASN A 149 5.07 -9.60 -11.94
C ASN A 149 6.28 -10.53 -12.11
N GLY A 150 7.26 -10.14 -12.95
CA GLY A 150 8.52 -10.87 -13.15
C GLY A 150 9.61 -10.51 -12.14
N LEU A 151 9.41 -9.46 -11.34
CA LEU A 151 10.39 -8.97 -10.37
C LEU A 151 10.48 -9.87 -9.12
N ALA A 152 11.63 -9.84 -8.46
CA ALA A 152 11.83 -10.45 -7.15
C ALA A 152 10.98 -9.75 -6.07
N SER A 153 10.71 -10.42 -4.94
CA SER A 153 9.85 -9.86 -3.88
C SER A 153 10.36 -8.52 -3.35
N TRP A 154 11.66 -8.40 -3.10
CA TRP A 154 12.28 -7.18 -2.60
C TRP A 154 12.19 -6.02 -3.60
N GLN A 155 12.17 -6.31 -4.91
CA GLN A 155 11.97 -5.31 -5.97
C GLN A 155 10.50 -4.88 -6.06
N GLN A 156 9.56 -5.82 -5.92
CA GLN A 156 8.12 -5.50 -5.86
C GLN A 156 7.78 -4.62 -4.63
N GLU A 157 8.52 -4.80 -3.54
CA GLU A 157 8.34 -4.08 -2.28
C GLU A 157 9.22 -2.82 -2.17
N ALA A 158 10.00 -2.51 -3.21
CA ALA A 158 10.83 -1.32 -3.24
C ALA A 158 9.99 -0.03 -3.12
N TYR A 159 10.61 1.03 -2.59
CA TYR A 159 9.92 2.30 -2.37
C TYR A 159 9.33 2.86 -3.67
N TYR A 160 10.09 2.87 -4.77
CA TYR A 160 9.67 3.35 -6.09
C TYR A 160 9.08 2.25 -7.01
N SER A 161 8.47 1.21 -6.45
CA SER A 161 7.80 0.16 -7.23
C SER A 161 6.53 0.68 -7.94
N VAL A 162 5.83 -0.20 -8.67
CA VAL A 162 4.54 0.16 -9.32
C VAL A 162 3.53 0.69 -8.31
N TRP A 163 3.57 0.19 -7.08
CA TRP A 163 2.67 0.59 -6.01
C TRP A 163 2.87 2.04 -5.58
N HIS A 164 4.08 2.59 -5.74
CA HIS A 164 4.34 4.01 -5.49
C HIS A 164 3.58 4.90 -6.47
N ASP A 165 3.73 4.63 -7.77
CA ASP A 165 3.04 5.42 -8.80
C ASP A 165 1.51 5.25 -8.69
N LEU A 166 1.03 4.06 -8.31
CA LEU A 166 -0.38 3.83 -8.01
C LEU A 166 -0.89 4.64 -6.81
N LYS A 167 -0.05 4.87 -5.81
CA LYS A 167 -0.36 5.76 -4.69
C LYS A 167 -0.46 7.21 -5.16
N GLU A 168 0.51 7.68 -5.95
CA GLU A 168 0.49 9.04 -6.52
C GLU A 168 -0.73 9.28 -7.40
N LEU A 169 -1.07 8.30 -8.25
CA LEU A 169 -2.27 8.37 -9.08
C LEU A 169 -3.53 8.46 -8.22
N ALA A 170 -3.69 7.61 -7.21
CA ALA A 170 -4.85 7.65 -6.31
C ALA A 170 -4.98 8.98 -5.56
N LEU A 171 -3.86 9.61 -5.17
CA LEU A 171 -3.86 10.93 -4.52
C LEU A 171 -4.22 12.06 -5.49
N SER A 172 -3.87 11.92 -6.77
CA SER A 172 -4.15 12.93 -7.80
C SER A 172 -5.60 12.90 -8.31
N LEU A 173 -6.33 11.80 -8.06
CA LEU A 173 -7.73 11.62 -8.45
C LEU A 173 -8.73 12.03 -7.37
N ARG A 174 -8.25 12.49 -6.20
CA ARG A 174 -9.07 13.05 -5.12
C ARG A 174 -9.27 14.54 -5.34
#